data_AF-A0A814LIY2-F1
#
_entry.id   AF-A0A814LIY2-F1
#
_cell.length_a   1.000
_cell.length_b   1.000
_cell.length_c   1.000
_cell.angle_alpha   90.00
_cell.angle_beta   90.00
_cell.angle_gamma   90.00
#
_symmetry.space_group_name_H-M   'P 1'
#
loop_
_entity.id
_entity.type
_entity.pdbx_description
1 polymer ?
#
loop_
_entity_poly.entity_id
_entity_poly.type
_entity_poly.pdbx_seq_one_letter_code
_entity_poly.pdbx_strand_id
1 'polypeptide(L)'
;MKLNFDPSLKGMTKLDRDLFKVDLKLPVLKVEKRDYIQFKKLLKNYLFDSVDLKKCQNLDQTDPLFSTHKYVLLDPENFNLNKIESKTKEEMAKLFQKDVNELDNLVEDLQIQIGYDDLKFDDVMRAIIPDNIISENVNVKGYSIVGHIAHFNLRDQVLDFKNII
;
A
#
# COMPACT_ATOMS: atom_id res chain seq x y z
N MET A 1 -8.82 -0.30 0.14
CA MET A 1 -8.79 -0.67 -1.28
C MET A 1 -8.48 -2.15 -1.46
N LYS A 2 -9.32 -2.91 -2.18
CA LYS A 2 -8.96 -4.27 -2.64
C LYS A 2 -8.11 -4.10 -3.89
N LEU A 3 -6.89 -4.62 -3.86
CA LEU A 3 -6.04 -4.68 -5.05
C LEU A 3 -6.65 -5.68 -6.02
N ASN A 4 -7.07 -5.22 -7.18
CA ASN A 4 -7.58 -6.08 -8.23
C ASN A 4 -6.38 -6.59 -9.04
N PHE A 5 -5.90 -7.76 -8.67
CA PHE A 5 -4.87 -8.44 -9.45
C PHE A 5 -5.48 -9.20 -10.63
N ASP A 6 -4.63 -9.60 -11.58
CA ASP A 6 -5.06 -10.39 -12.72
C ASP A 6 -5.71 -11.71 -12.26
N PRO A 7 -6.88 -12.11 -12.80
CA PRO A 7 -7.54 -13.35 -12.40
C PRO A 7 -6.70 -14.60 -12.67
N SER A 8 -5.71 -14.53 -13.56
CA SER A 8 -4.80 -15.63 -13.88
C SER A 8 -3.86 -16.00 -12.73
N LEU A 9 -3.74 -15.16 -11.70
CA LEU A 9 -3.00 -15.48 -10.48
C LEU A 9 -3.68 -16.57 -9.65
N LYS A 10 -5.01 -16.70 -9.73
CA LYS A 10 -5.74 -17.67 -8.92
C LYS A 10 -5.47 -19.09 -9.39
N GLY A 11 -5.04 -19.95 -8.49
CA GLY A 11 -4.67 -21.33 -8.82
C GLY A 11 -3.23 -21.49 -9.33
N MET A 12 -2.41 -20.43 -9.25
CA MET A 12 -1.01 -20.49 -9.66
C MET A 12 -0.21 -21.48 -8.78
N THR A 13 0.44 -22.45 -9.42
CA THR A 13 1.31 -23.44 -8.77
C THR A 13 2.81 -23.14 -8.96
N LYS A 14 3.14 -22.20 -9.86
CA LYS A 14 4.51 -21.71 -10.12
C LYS A 14 4.54 -20.19 -10.02
N LEU A 15 5.37 -19.65 -9.13
CA LEU A 15 5.39 -18.21 -8.84
C LEU A 15 5.84 -17.40 -10.06
N ASP A 16 4.95 -16.58 -10.59
CA ASP A 16 5.24 -15.58 -11.63
C ASP A 16 5.02 -14.19 -11.06
N ARG A 17 6.12 -13.51 -10.76
CA ARG A 17 6.12 -12.21 -10.07
C ARG A 17 5.63 -11.08 -10.97
N ASP A 18 5.65 -11.27 -12.29
CA ASP A 18 5.27 -10.25 -13.26
C ASP A 18 3.76 -10.00 -13.25
N LEU A 19 2.98 -11.05 -12.98
CA LEU A 19 1.51 -10.98 -12.89
C LEU A 19 0.99 -10.17 -11.70
N PHE A 20 1.84 -9.88 -10.71
CA PHE A 20 1.49 -9.05 -9.54
C PHE A 20 1.65 -7.56 -9.81
N LYS A 21 2.11 -7.16 -11.00
CA LYS A 21 2.23 -5.76 -11.37
C LYS A 21 0.84 -5.14 -11.50
N VAL A 22 0.57 -4.16 -10.66
CA VAL A 22 -0.67 -3.39 -10.70
C VAL A 22 -0.34 -1.91 -10.68
N ASP A 23 -0.88 -1.21 -11.66
CA ASP A 23 -0.81 0.24 -11.72
C ASP A 23 -1.97 0.84 -10.91
N LEU A 24 -1.62 1.55 -9.84
CA LEU A 24 -2.58 2.23 -8.99
C LEU A 24 -2.42 3.74 -9.17
N LYS A 25 -3.55 4.43 -9.29
CA LYS A 25 -3.59 5.89 -9.27
C LYS A 25 -3.95 6.31 -7.84
N LEU A 26 -2.99 6.88 -7.11
CA LEU A 26 -3.17 7.29 -5.71
C LEU A 26 -3.00 8.80 -5.57
N PRO A 27 -3.85 9.48 -4.76
CA PRO A 27 -3.63 10.87 -4.41
C PRO A 27 -2.39 10.98 -3.52
N VAL A 28 -1.53 11.93 -3.83
CA VAL A 28 -0.29 12.21 -3.11
C VAL A 28 -0.19 13.68 -2.73
N LEU A 29 0.46 13.94 -1.61
CA LEU A 29 0.80 15.30 -1.18
C LEU A 29 2.31 15.49 -1.18
N LYS A 30 2.77 16.56 -1.83
CA LYS A 30 4.17 16.99 -1.80
C LYS A 30 4.46 17.76 -0.53
N VAL A 31 5.00 17.11 0.49
CA VAL A 31 5.30 17.74 1.78
C VAL A 31 6.80 17.95 1.97
N GLU A 32 7.18 19.04 2.64
CA GLU A 32 8.58 19.24 3.04
C GLU A 32 9.01 18.19 4.08
N LYS A 33 10.27 17.72 4.00
CA LYS A 33 10.81 16.73 4.95
C LYS A 33 10.74 17.21 6.41
N ARG A 34 10.79 18.52 6.65
CA ARG A 34 10.69 19.14 7.99
C ARG A 34 9.28 19.02 8.58
N ASP A 35 8.25 19.17 7.74
CA ASP A 35 6.83 19.15 8.13
C ASP A 35 6.21 17.75 8.02
N TYR A 36 6.92 16.81 7.40
CA TYR A 36 6.52 15.42 7.23
C TYR A 36 5.98 14.77 8.52
N ILE A 37 6.64 14.98 9.66
CA ILE A 37 6.20 14.39 10.94
C ILE A 37 4.82 14.92 11.35
N GLN A 38 4.56 16.20 11.09
CA GLN A 38 3.28 16.83 11.37
C GLN A 38 2.20 16.30 10.42
N PHE A 39 2.48 16.28 9.11
CA PHE A 39 1.57 15.70 8.11
C PHE A 39 1.26 14.24 8.38
N LYS A 40 2.25 13.42 8.75
CA LYS A 40 2.03 12.01 9.09
C LYS A 40 1.12 11.83 10.29
N LYS A 41 1.24 12.69 11.31
CA LYS A 41 0.35 12.67 12.50
C LYS A 41 -1.06 13.13 12.13
N LEU A 42 -1.15 14.22 11.38
CA LEU A 42 -2.40 14.84 10.97
C LEU A 42 -3.21 13.93 10.04
N LEU A 43 -2.54 13.31 9.07
CA LEU A 43 -3.14 12.46 8.05
C LEU A 43 -3.08 10.98 8.39
N LYS A 44 -2.73 10.60 9.64
CA LYS A 44 -2.55 9.20 10.06
C LYS A 44 -3.71 8.29 9.66
N ASN A 45 -4.95 8.80 9.71
CA ASN A 45 -6.18 8.06 9.38
C ASN A 45 -6.48 8.01 7.87
N TYR A 46 -5.75 8.79 7.07
CA TYR A 46 -5.94 8.94 5.63
C TYR A 46 -4.73 8.44 4.82
N LEU A 47 -3.69 7.94 5.48
CA LEU A 47 -2.52 7.35 4.83
C LEU A 47 -2.90 6.03 4.16
N PHE A 48 -2.32 5.78 2.99
CA PHE A 48 -2.44 4.49 2.32
C PHE A 48 -1.70 3.40 3.14
N ASP A 49 -2.45 2.41 3.65
CA ASP A 49 -1.92 1.30 4.46
C ASP A 49 -2.21 -0.09 3.87
N SER A 50 -2.93 -0.14 2.74
CA SER A 50 -3.38 -1.41 2.13
C SER A 50 -2.24 -2.28 1.62
N VAL A 51 -1.02 -1.76 1.44
CA VAL A 51 0.13 -2.50 0.90
C VAL A 51 1.36 -2.25 1.81
N ASP A 52 2.37 -3.12 1.80
CA ASP A 52 3.67 -2.81 2.44
C ASP A 52 4.49 -1.78 1.65
N LEU A 53 3.81 -1.01 0.80
CA LEU A 53 4.35 0.17 0.19
C LEU A 53 4.86 1.09 1.28
N LYS A 54 6.06 1.63 1.05
CA LYS A 54 6.55 2.76 1.83
C LYS A 54 5.49 3.85 1.72
N LYS A 55 4.82 4.16 2.84
CA LYS A 55 3.79 5.22 2.99
C LYS A 55 4.24 6.58 2.47
N CYS A 56 5.53 6.71 2.14
CA CYS A 56 6.08 7.84 1.44
C CYS A 56 7.01 7.37 0.33
N GLN A 57 6.80 7.92 -0.85
CA GLN A 57 7.74 7.82 -1.95
C GLN A 57 8.65 9.06 -1.91
N ASN A 58 9.92 8.89 -2.26
CA ASN A 58 10.71 10.06 -2.62
C ASN A 58 10.12 10.61 -3.93
N LEU A 59 10.32 11.90 -4.21
CA LEU A 59 9.92 12.45 -5.51
C LEU A 59 10.70 11.74 -6.63
N ASP A 60 10.34 11.97 -7.88
CA ASP A 60 11.20 11.51 -8.96
C ASP A 60 12.54 12.29 -8.94
N GLN A 61 13.64 11.66 -9.37
CA GLN A 61 14.94 12.33 -9.43
C GLN A 61 14.96 13.50 -10.41
N THR A 62 13.99 13.56 -11.32
CA THR A 62 13.78 14.69 -12.23
C THR A 62 13.26 15.95 -11.54
N ASP A 63 12.72 15.84 -10.33
CA ASP A 63 12.20 17.00 -9.59
C ASP A 63 13.32 17.78 -8.88
N PRO A 64 13.44 19.11 -9.10
CA PRO A 64 14.38 19.98 -8.38
C PRO A 64 14.24 19.92 -6.85
N LEU A 65 13.09 19.44 -6.35
CA LEU A 65 12.72 19.34 -4.95
C LEU A 65 12.87 17.92 -4.37
N PHE A 66 13.44 16.98 -5.12
CA PHE A 66 13.71 15.60 -4.69
C PHE A 66 14.46 15.51 -3.34
N SER A 67 15.39 16.43 -3.12
CA SER A 67 16.18 16.45 -1.88
C SER A 67 15.42 17.06 -0.70
N THR A 68 14.42 17.91 -0.92
CA THR A 68 13.76 18.70 0.14
C THR A 68 12.35 18.23 0.48
N HIS A 69 11.63 17.62 -0.46
CA HIS A 69 10.24 17.19 -0.29
C HIS A 69 10.11 15.65 -0.30
N LYS A 70 8.95 15.14 0.10
CA LYS A 70 8.52 13.74 -0.02
C LYS A 70 7.06 13.67 -0.45
N TYR A 71 6.69 12.63 -1.19
CA TYR A 71 5.29 12.33 -1.46
C TYR A 71 4.70 11.52 -0.31
N VAL A 72 3.63 12.01 0.28
CA VAL A 72 2.80 11.26 1.24
C VAL A 72 1.69 10.58 0.45
N LEU A 73 1.64 9.25 0.51
CA LEU A 73 0.63 8.46 -0.17
C LEU A 73 -0.66 8.47 0.64
N LEU A 74 -1.75 8.91 0.01
CA LEU A 74 -3.07 8.98 0.63
C LEU A 74 -3.97 7.91 0.08
N ASP A 75 -4.88 7.44 0.92
CA ASP A 75 -5.84 6.42 0.54
C ASP A 75 -6.99 7.04 -0.26
N PRO A 76 -7.24 6.64 -1.52
CA PRO A 76 -8.25 7.27 -2.36
C PRO A 76 -9.68 7.06 -1.87
N GLU A 77 -9.94 6.02 -1.07
CA GLU A 77 -11.28 5.75 -0.52
C GLU A 77 -11.54 6.55 0.75
N ASN A 78 -10.52 6.74 1.58
CA ASN A 78 -10.64 7.43 2.87
C ASN A 78 -10.30 8.92 2.78
N PHE A 79 -9.35 9.31 1.93
CA PHE A 79 -8.93 10.69 1.77
C PHE A 79 -9.89 11.42 0.83
N ASN A 80 -10.66 12.35 1.39
CA ASN A 80 -11.44 13.28 0.60
C ASN A 80 -11.37 14.65 1.26
N LEU A 81 -10.83 15.64 0.53
CA LEU A 81 -10.72 17.01 1.01
C LEU A 81 -12.06 17.56 1.48
N ASN A 82 -13.21 17.13 0.97
CA ASN A 82 -14.52 17.59 1.48
C ASN A 82 -14.95 16.92 2.78
N LYS A 83 -14.43 15.72 3.10
CA LYS A 83 -14.80 14.95 4.30
C LYS A 83 -13.85 15.14 5.48
N ILE A 84 -12.62 15.61 5.27
CA ILE A 84 -11.69 15.90 6.36
C ILE A 84 -12.23 17.01 7.26
N GLU A 85 -11.96 16.87 8.56
CA GLU A 85 -12.29 17.86 9.57
C GLU A 85 -11.74 19.24 9.21
N SER A 86 -12.53 20.29 9.42
CA SER A 86 -12.12 21.67 9.13
C SER A 86 -10.81 22.04 9.82
N LYS A 87 -10.61 21.58 11.06
CA LYS A 87 -9.37 21.75 11.81
C LYS A 87 -8.16 21.15 11.09
N THR A 88 -8.31 19.96 10.49
CA THR A 88 -7.24 19.32 9.73
C THR A 88 -6.91 20.12 8.47
N LYS A 89 -7.93 20.64 7.76
CA LYS A 89 -7.71 21.53 6.60
C LYS A 89 -6.96 22.79 6.99
N GLU A 90 -7.37 23.44 8.07
CA GLU A 90 -6.72 24.67 8.55
C GLU A 90 -5.26 24.41 8.95
N GLU A 91 -4.96 23.29 9.60
CA GLU A 91 -3.58 22.93 9.93
C GLU A 91 -2.76 22.59 8.68
N MET A 92 -3.32 21.89 7.68
CA MET A 92 -2.66 21.68 6.39
C MET A 92 -2.37 23.01 5.69
N ALA A 93 -3.35 23.90 5.65
CA ALA A 93 -3.24 25.24 5.06
C ALA A 93 -2.12 26.05 5.74
N LYS A 94 -2.04 26.04 7.07
CA LYS A 94 -0.94 26.67 7.83
C LYS A 94 0.41 26.05 7.53
N LEU A 95 0.51 24.72 7.49
CA LEU A 95 1.77 24.02 7.20
C LEU A 95 2.28 24.34 5.78
N PHE A 96 1.37 24.42 4.81
CA PHE A 96 1.67 24.80 3.44
C PHE A 96 1.75 26.32 3.21
N GLN A 97 1.45 27.13 4.23
CA GLN A 97 1.34 28.59 4.13
C GLN A 97 0.45 29.04 2.98
N LYS A 98 -0.66 28.32 2.76
CA LYS A 98 -1.62 28.51 1.66
C LYS A 98 -3.05 28.51 2.19
N ASP A 99 -3.98 29.06 1.43
CA ASP A 99 -5.40 29.01 1.75
C ASP A 99 -5.96 27.58 1.70
N VAL A 100 -7.03 27.33 2.47
CA VAL A 100 -7.72 26.03 2.48
C VAL A 100 -8.24 25.64 1.10
N ASN A 101 -8.65 26.63 0.29
CA ASN A 101 -9.11 26.41 -1.08
C ASN A 101 -7.98 26.00 -2.03
N GLU A 102 -6.73 26.32 -1.70
CA GLU A 102 -5.54 25.97 -2.48
C GLU A 102 -5.01 24.56 -2.14
N LEU A 103 -5.56 23.90 -1.11
CA LEU A 103 -5.15 22.55 -0.73
C LEU A 103 -5.50 21.51 -1.80
N ASP A 104 -6.54 21.74 -2.59
CA ASP A 104 -6.92 20.87 -3.71
C ASP A 104 -5.81 20.84 -4.77
N ASN A 105 -5.20 21.98 -5.06
CA ASN A 105 -4.06 22.10 -5.98
C ASN A 105 -2.78 21.43 -5.46
N LEU A 106 -2.70 21.07 -4.18
CA LEU A 106 -1.54 20.38 -3.59
C LEU A 106 -1.66 18.86 -3.66
N VAL A 107 -2.88 18.35 -3.87
CA VAL A 107 -3.13 16.92 -4.05
C VAL A 107 -2.91 16.60 -5.52
N GLU A 108 -1.86 15.85 -5.79
CA GLU A 108 -1.56 15.37 -7.14
C GLU A 108 -1.93 13.90 -7.23
N ASP A 109 -2.41 13.45 -8.39
CA ASP A 109 -2.55 12.01 -8.62
C ASP A 109 -1.24 11.43 -9.12
N LEU A 110 -0.64 10.50 -8.37
CA LEU A 110 0.56 9.78 -8.80
C LEU A 110 0.19 8.37 -9.24
N GLN A 111 0.61 7.99 -10.44
CA GLN A 111 0.57 6.61 -10.88
C GLN A 111 1.74 5.86 -10.24
N ILE A 112 1.42 4.86 -9.43
CA ILE A 112 2.38 4.03 -8.72
C ILE A 112 2.16 2.60 -9.18
N GLN A 113 3.21 2.01 -9.73
CA GLN A 113 3.23 0.59 -10.02
C GLN A 113 3.66 -0.15 -8.75
N ILE A 114 2.79 -1.04 -8.27
CA ILE A 114 3.15 -2.00 -7.22
C ILE A 114 3.54 -3.31 -7.86
N GLY A 115 4.51 -4.01 -7.28
CA GLY A 115 4.89 -5.36 -7.68
C GLY A 115 4.79 -6.36 -6.53
N TYR A 116 5.22 -7.59 -6.79
CA TYR A 116 5.26 -8.68 -5.79
C TYR A 116 6.01 -8.30 -4.50
N ASP A 117 7.10 -7.53 -4.61
CA ASP A 117 7.95 -7.16 -3.47
C ASP A 117 7.27 -6.17 -2.50
N ASP A 118 6.31 -5.39 -3.00
CA ASP A 118 5.54 -4.43 -2.18
C ASP A 118 4.38 -5.11 -1.43
N LEU A 119 3.98 -6.31 -1.84
CA LEU A 119 2.81 -7.00 -1.29
C LEU A 119 3.13 -7.71 0.02
N LYS A 120 2.20 -7.61 0.97
CA LYS A 120 2.27 -8.42 2.19
C LYS A 120 1.96 -9.87 1.84
N PHE A 121 2.50 -10.80 2.62
CA PHE A 121 2.24 -12.23 2.46
C PHE A 121 0.74 -12.56 2.40
N ASP A 122 -0.10 -11.86 3.19
CA ASP A 122 -1.55 -12.07 3.17
C ASP A 122 -2.16 -11.70 1.81
N ASP A 123 -1.76 -10.57 1.23
CA ASP A 123 -2.23 -10.10 -0.08
C ASP A 123 -1.78 -11.03 -1.21
N VAL A 124 -0.51 -11.47 -1.17
CA VAL A 124 0.03 -12.45 -2.13
C VAL A 124 -0.77 -13.76 -2.07
N MET A 125 -0.94 -14.32 -0.87
CA MET A 125 -1.67 -15.57 -0.69
C MET A 125 -3.14 -15.41 -1.07
N ARG A 126 -3.75 -14.26 -0.81
CA ARG A 126 -5.12 -13.95 -1.22
C ARG A 126 -5.29 -13.82 -2.72
N ALA A 127 -4.26 -13.35 -3.43
CA ALA A 127 -4.26 -13.24 -4.88
C ALA A 127 -4.10 -14.60 -5.57
N ILE A 128 -3.31 -15.50 -4.98
CA ILE A 128 -2.98 -16.81 -5.56
C ILE A 128 -4.00 -17.89 -5.17
N ILE A 129 -4.34 -17.97 -3.89
CA ILE A 129 -5.20 -19.03 -3.38
C ILE A 129 -6.65 -18.67 -3.73
N PRO A 130 -7.45 -19.60 -4.28
CA PRO A 130 -8.87 -19.38 -4.52
C PRO A 130 -9.64 -18.96 -3.26
N ASP A 131 -10.58 -17.99 -3.37
CA ASP A 131 -11.35 -17.50 -2.21
C ASP A 131 -12.15 -18.61 -1.50
N ASN A 132 -12.57 -19.66 -2.22
CA ASN A 132 -13.25 -20.80 -1.60
C ASN A 132 -12.36 -21.52 -0.59
N ILE A 133 -11.06 -21.61 -0.84
CA ILE A 133 -10.08 -22.24 0.07
C ILE A 133 -9.68 -21.28 1.19
N ILE A 134 -9.47 -20.00 0.88
CA ILE A 134 -9.10 -18.98 1.89
C ILE A 134 -10.23 -18.78 2.92
N SER A 135 -11.49 -18.86 2.48
CA SER A 135 -12.65 -18.63 3.34
C SER A 135 -12.82 -19.65 4.47
N GLU A 136 -12.20 -20.83 4.35
CA GLU A 136 -12.25 -21.90 5.37
C GLU A 136 -11.28 -21.68 6.55
N ASN A 137 -10.79 -20.45 6.76
CA ASN A 137 -9.74 -20.11 7.74
C ASN A 137 -8.51 -21.01 7.58
N VAL A 138 -8.13 -21.34 6.35
CA VAL A 138 -6.93 -22.12 6.09
C VAL A 138 -5.72 -21.25 6.42
N ASN A 139 -5.05 -21.60 7.51
CA ASN A 139 -3.91 -20.86 8.01
C ASN A 139 -2.65 -21.27 7.22
N VAL A 140 -2.21 -20.38 6.33
CA VAL A 140 -0.93 -20.50 5.59
C VAL A 140 0.23 -19.78 6.30
N LYS A 141 -0.01 -19.19 7.47
CA LYS A 141 0.95 -18.39 8.27
C LYS A 141 1.60 -19.18 9.41
N GLY A 142 1.09 -20.37 9.73
CA GLY A 142 1.61 -21.18 10.84
C GLY A 142 2.91 -21.90 10.48
N TYR A 143 4.03 -21.39 10.98
CA TYR A 143 5.32 -22.07 10.87
C TYR A 143 6.12 -22.01 12.18
N SER A 144 7.08 -22.91 12.33
CA SER A 144 8.05 -22.93 13.43
C SER A 144 9.46 -22.99 12.87
N ILE A 145 10.36 -22.17 13.39
CA ILE A 145 11.78 -22.18 13.00
C ILE A 145 12.55 -23.02 14.03
N VAL A 146 13.27 -24.02 13.55
CA VAL A 146 14.22 -24.81 14.34
C VAL A 146 15.59 -24.73 13.66
N GLY A 147 16.47 -23.88 14.20
CA GLY A 147 17.76 -23.57 13.55
C GLY A 147 17.55 -22.88 12.20
N HIS A 148 18.06 -23.48 11.12
CA HIS A 148 17.90 -22.98 9.75
C HIS A 148 16.72 -23.62 9.00
N ILE A 149 15.89 -24.41 9.70
CA ILE A 149 14.76 -25.13 9.12
C ILE A 149 13.46 -24.43 9.52
N ALA A 150 12.65 -24.08 8.53
CA ALA A 150 11.29 -23.61 8.75
C ALA A 150 10.32 -24.79 8.50
N HIS A 151 9.57 -25.17 9.54
CA HIS A 151 8.54 -26.19 9.48
C HIS A 151 7.17 -25.53 9.32
N PHE A 152 6.53 -25.74 8.17
CA PHE A 152 5.20 -25.23 7.86
C PHE A 152 4.16 -26.32 8.10
N ASN A 153 3.06 -25.98 8.79
CA ASN A 153 1.93 -26.88 8.97
C ASN A 153 0.82 -26.50 7.99
N LEU A 154 0.86 -27.09 6.79
CA LEU A 154 -0.11 -26.83 5.73
C LEU A 154 -1.25 -27.85 5.78
N ARG A 155 -2.49 -27.36 5.60
CA ARG A 155 -3.66 -28.25 5.44
C ARG A 155 -3.69 -28.85 4.04
N ASP A 156 -4.33 -30.01 3.88
CA ASP A 156 -4.46 -30.70 2.58
C ASP A 156 -4.96 -29.80 1.45
N GLN A 157 -5.90 -28.90 1.74
CA GLN A 157 -6.52 -28.00 0.78
C GLN A 157 -5.55 -26.98 0.15
N VAL A 158 -4.39 -26.72 0.77
CA VAL A 158 -3.36 -25.79 0.27
C VAL A 158 -2.08 -26.49 -0.17
N LEU A 159 -2.04 -27.83 -0.17
CA LEU A 159 -0.84 -28.59 -0.54
C LEU A 159 -0.42 -28.40 -2.01
N ASP A 160 -1.38 -28.16 -2.92
CA ASP A 160 -1.08 -27.84 -4.32
C ASP A 160 -0.29 -26.53 -4.47
N PHE A 161 -0.36 -25.65 -3.46
CA PHE A 161 0.32 -24.35 -3.41
C PHE A 161 1.62 -24.38 -2.57
N LYS A 162 2.05 -25.55 -2.07
CA LYS A 162 3.20 -25.67 -1.15
C LYS A 162 4.54 -25.12 -1.69
N ASN A 163 4.70 -25.03 -3.01
CA ASN A 163 5.92 -24.50 -3.63
C ASN A 163 5.90 -22.97 -3.74
N ILE A 164 4.73 -22.37 -3.56
CA ILE A 164 4.51 -20.92 -3.55
C ILE A 164 4.68 -20.37 -2.12
N ILE A 165 4.21 -21.13 -1.14
CA ILE A 165 4.32 -20.83 0.31
C ILE A 165 5.77 -21.03 0.76
#